data_AF-A0A962VGC3-F1
#
_entry.id   AF-A0A962VGC3-F1
#
_cell.length_a   1.000
_cell.length_b   1.000
_cell.length_c   1.000
_cell.angle_alpha   90.00
_cell.angle_beta   90.00
_cell.angle_gamma   90.00
#
_symmetry.space_group_name_H-M   'P 1'
#
loop_
_entity.id
_entity.type
_entity.pdbx_description
1 polymer ?
#
loop_
_entity_poly.entity_id
_entity_poly.type
_entity_poly.pdbx_seq_one_letter_code
_entity_poly.pdbx_strand_id
1 'polypeptide(L)'
;MFEHLDFAAATPARITELTEQTLAEFGFDLSWSEIVAAMVRNVLQAPLDSTGLCLADVKSRQRLNELEFYYPLAGLDAAGLRRMLSPYLDRFGTAAVTLQEELDALEFAPVRGYMKGFVDLVFEAGGRYYIADYKSNWLGAQPSDY
;
A
#
# COMPACT_ATOMS: atom_id res chain seq x y z
N MET A 1 10.30 -8.01 -1.34
CA MET A 1 9.78 -9.27 -1.94
C MET A 1 8.80 -8.99 -3.08
N PHE A 2 7.75 -8.20 -2.87
CA PHE A 2 6.68 -7.97 -3.86
C PHE A 2 7.16 -7.15 -5.09
N GLU A 3 8.22 -6.37 -4.90
CA GLU A 3 8.85 -5.52 -5.91
C GLU A 3 9.56 -6.38 -6.98
N HIS A 4 10.04 -7.56 -6.59
CA HIS A 4 10.82 -8.48 -7.44
C HIS A 4 10.00 -9.69 -7.93
N LEU A 5 8.81 -9.90 -7.40
CA LEU A 5 7.94 -11.00 -7.77
C LEU A 5 7.04 -10.60 -8.94
N ASP A 6 7.00 -11.38 -10.02
CA ASP A 6 5.96 -11.24 -11.05
C ASP A 6 4.69 -11.93 -10.58
N PHE A 7 3.68 -11.15 -10.18
CA PHE A 7 2.47 -11.68 -9.54
C PHE A 7 1.74 -12.71 -10.41
N ALA A 8 1.60 -12.42 -11.70
CA ALA A 8 0.93 -13.31 -12.65
C ALA A 8 1.70 -14.61 -12.95
N ALA A 9 2.99 -14.67 -12.60
CA ALA A 9 3.84 -15.86 -12.77
C ALA A 9 4.28 -16.47 -11.42
N ALA A 10 3.71 -16.02 -10.31
CA ALA A 10 4.10 -16.38 -8.95
C ALA A 10 3.60 -17.79 -8.56
N THR A 11 4.21 -18.83 -9.13
CA THR A 11 3.93 -20.21 -8.73
C THR A 11 4.34 -20.45 -7.27
N PRO A 12 3.74 -21.42 -6.55
CA PRO A 12 4.13 -21.74 -5.18
C PRO A 12 5.63 -22.01 -5.03
N ALA A 13 6.22 -22.75 -5.98
CA ALA A 13 7.66 -23.03 -5.98
C ALA A 13 8.50 -21.76 -6.14
N ARG A 14 8.10 -20.84 -7.03
CA ARG A 14 8.81 -19.57 -7.22
C ARG A 14 8.70 -18.65 -6.00
N ILE A 15 7.55 -18.64 -5.35
CA ILE A 15 7.34 -17.88 -4.11
C ILE A 15 8.24 -18.43 -3.00
N THR A 16 8.27 -19.76 -2.80
CA THR A 16 9.14 -20.39 -1.81
C THR A 16 10.61 -20.09 -2.09
N GLU A 17 11.07 -20.26 -3.34
CA GLU A 17 12.45 -19.96 -3.74
C GLU A 17 12.83 -18.50 -3.42
N LEU A 18 12.00 -17.54 -3.82
CA LEU A 18 12.23 -16.12 -3.54
C LEU A 18 12.20 -15.83 -2.04
N THR A 19 11.33 -16.51 -1.30
CA THR A 19 11.24 -16.38 0.17
C THR A 19 12.53 -16.84 0.82
N GLU A 20 13.03 -18.03 0.48
CA GLU A 20 14.27 -18.58 1.03
C GLU A 20 15.48 -17.70 0.69
N GLN A 21 15.56 -17.21 -0.55
CA GLN A 21 16.58 -16.24 -0.97
C GLN A 21 16.52 -14.98 -0.11
N THR A 22 15.34 -14.40 0.08
CA THR A 22 15.15 -13.19 0.88
C THR A 22 15.50 -13.44 2.36
N LEU A 23 15.01 -14.54 2.96
CA LEU A 23 15.30 -14.87 4.35
C LEU A 23 16.81 -15.04 4.57
N ALA A 24 17.49 -15.74 3.66
CA ALA A 24 18.95 -15.92 3.73
C ALA A 24 19.71 -14.59 3.56
N GLU A 25 19.29 -13.73 2.63
CA GLU A 25 19.89 -12.41 2.40
C GLU A 25 19.82 -11.51 3.65
N PHE A 26 18.69 -11.52 4.35
CA PHE A 26 18.49 -10.72 5.57
C PHE A 26 18.85 -11.44 6.87
N GLY A 27 19.35 -12.68 6.81
CA GLY A 27 19.83 -13.44 7.98
C GLY A 27 18.73 -14.03 8.87
N PHE A 28 17.53 -14.25 8.34
CA PHE A 28 16.44 -14.93 9.03
C PHE A 28 16.52 -16.46 8.89
N ASP A 29 15.97 -17.16 9.88
CA ASP A 29 15.93 -18.62 9.89
C ASP A 29 15.00 -19.16 8.78
N LEU A 30 15.47 -20.15 8.02
CA LEU A 30 14.70 -20.76 6.92
C LEU A 30 13.45 -21.54 7.39
N SER A 31 13.33 -21.84 8.68
CA SER A 31 12.09 -22.37 9.26
C SER A 31 10.89 -21.44 9.05
N TRP A 32 11.12 -20.14 8.81
CA TRP A 32 10.07 -19.18 8.46
C TRP A 32 9.61 -19.25 7.00
N SER A 33 10.30 -20.01 6.13
CA SER A 33 10.04 -20.06 4.68
C SER A 33 8.59 -20.35 4.36
N GLU A 34 8.01 -21.41 4.95
CA GLU A 34 6.62 -21.78 4.66
C GLU A 34 5.62 -20.71 5.14
N ILE A 35 5.88 -20.11 6.30
CA ILE A 35 5.00 -19.08 6.89
C ILE A 35 4.98 -17.83 6.00
N VAL A 36 6.17 -17.35 5.60
CA VAL A 36 6.30 -16.15 4.76
C VAL A 36 5.80 -16.43 3.34
N ALA A 37 6.09 -17.60 2.77
CA ALA A 37 5.57 -18.00 1.47
C ALA A 37 4.03 -18.08 1.47
N ALA A 38 3.42 -18.63 2.54
CA ALA A 38 1.97 -18.65 2.71
C ALA A 38 1.39 -17.24 2.83
N MET A 39 2.03 -16.35 3.59
CA MET A 39 1.63 -14.94 3.69
C MET A 39 1.62 -14.27 2.31
N VAL A 40 2.67 -14.46 1.52
CA VAL A 40 2.78 -13.87 0.17
C VAL A 40 1.68 -14.40 -0.75
N ARG A 41 1.41 -15.70 -0.73
CA ARG A 41 0.28 -16.29 -1.49
C ARG A 41 -1.06 -15.68 -1.08
N ASN A 42 -1.30 -15.55 0.22
CA ASN A 42 -2.54 -14.98 0.75
C ASN A 42 -2.72 -13.52 0.31
N VAL A 43 -1.66 -12.71 0.37
CA VAL A 43 -1.69 -11.31 -0.10
C VAL A 43 -2.01 -11.24 -1.59
N LEU A 44 -1.40 -12.10 -2.42
CA LEU A 44 -1.65 -12.08 -3.87
C LEU A 44 -3.07 -12.49 -4.24
N GLN A 45 -3.66 -13.42 -3.49
CA GLN A 45 -4.98 -13.99 -3.79
C GLN A 45 -6.14 -13.28 -3.07
N ALA A 46 -5.85 -12.35 -2.16
CA ALA A 46 -6.88 -11.62 -1.44
C ALA A 46 -7.75 -10.79 -2.42
N PRO A 47 -9.08 -10.92 -2.37
CA PRO A 47 -9.96 -10.09 -3.17
C PRO A 47 -9.92 -8.64 -2.67
N LEU A 48 -9.62 -7.72 -3.58
CA LEU A 48 -9.52 -6.28 -3.33
C LEU A 48 -10.86 -5.55 -3.49
N ASP A 49 -11.80 -6.16 -4.20
CA ASP A 49 -13.16 -5.65 -4.37
C ASP A 49 -14.20 -6.77 -4.49
N SER A 50 -15.47 -6.38 -4.60
CA SER A 50 -16.60 -7.31 -4.73
C SER A 50 -16.65 -8.06 -6.07
N THR A 51 -15.81 -7.71 -7.04
CA THR A 51 -15.71 -8.40 -8.33
C THR A 51 -14.69 -9.54 -8.30
N GLY A 52 -13.91 -9.65 -7.21
CA GLY A 52 -12.87 -10.66 -7.05
C GLY A 52 -11.52 -10.25 -7.63
N LEU A 53 -11.31 -8.95 -7.92
CA LEU A 53 -10.01 -8.44 -8.34
C LEU A 53 -8.93 -8.84 -7.31
N CYS A 54 -7.85 -9.47 -7.74
CA CYS A 54 -6.72 -9.81 -6.86
C CYS A 54 -5.38 -9.42 -7.50
N LEU A 55 -4.32 -9.32 -6.71
CA LEU A 55 -2.99 -8.95 -7.21
C LEU A 55 -2.37 -10.04 -8.08
N ALA A 56 -2.75 -11.31 -7.88
CA ALA A 56 -2.28 -12.43 -8.69
C ALA A 56 -2.63 -12.28 -10.19
N ASP A 57 -3.69 -11.53 -10.52
CA ASP A 57 -4.10 -11.29 -11.91
C ASP A 57 -3.38 -10.10 -12.57
N VAL A 58 -2.65 -9.31 -11.79
CA VAL A 58 -1.98 -8.09 -12.25
C VAL A 58 -0.66 -8.45 -12.94
N LYS A 59 -0.62 -8.28 -14.25
CA LYS A 59 0.58 -8.54 -15.06
C LYS A 59 1.64 -7.48 -14.79
N SER A 60 2.92 -7.86 -14.87
CA SER A 60 4.04 -6.93 -14.69
C SER A 60 4.01 -5.70 -15.61
N ARG A 61 3.44 -5.79 -16.82
CA ARG A 61 3.26 -4.64 -17.73
C ARG A 61 2.15 -3.66 -17.34
N GLN A 62 1.28 -4.06 -16.42
CA GLN A 62 0.12 -3.28 -15.95
C GLN A 62 0.37 -2.65 -14.59
N ARG A 63 1.61 -2.73 -14.08
CA ARG A 63 1.98 -2.16 -12.79
C ARG A 63 3.29 -1.41 -12.84
N LEU A 64 3.43 -0.50 -11.89
CA LEU A 64 4.66 0.19 -11.54
C LEU A 64 4.90 -0.08 -10.05
N ASN A 65 6.02 -0.73 -9.75
CA ASN A 65 6.48 -0.90 -8.38
C ASN A 65 7.31 0.32 -7.98
N GLU A 66 7.22 0.74 -6.72
CA GLU A 66 7.99 1.83 -6.13
C GLU A 66 8.01 3.09 -7.03
N LEU A 67 6.82 3.54 -7.45
CA LEU A 67 6.70 4.70 -8.32
C LEU A 67 7.18 5.96 -7.57
N GLU A 68 8.37 6.43 -7.92
CA GLU A 68 8.92 7.70 -7.45
C GLU A 68 8.13 8.88 -8.05
N PHE A 69 7.78 9.85 -7.21
CA PHE A 69 7.13 11.07 -7.65
C PHE A 69 7.74 12.33 -7.03
N TYR A 70 7.58 13.43 -7.76
CA TYR A 70 7.95 14.78 -7.35
C TYR A 70 6.78 15.71 -7.62
N TYR A 71 6.24 16.32 -6.57
CA TYR A 71 5.10 17.22 -6.68
C TYR A 71 5.46 18.61 -6.16
N PRO A 72 5.39 19.67 -6.98
CA PRO A 72 5.73 21.01 -6.55
C PRO A 72 4.69 21.55 -5.55
N LEU A 73 5.17 22.05 -4.42
CA LEU A 73 4.38 22.70 -3.38
C LEU A 73 4.56 24.21 -3.45
N ALA A 74 3.49 24.90 -3.89
CA ALA A 74 3.46 26.35 -4.09
C ALA A 74 3.13 27.15 -2.81
N GLY A 75 3.51 26.64 -1.62
CA GLY A 75 3.16 27.25 -0.33
C GLY A 75 1.92 26.63 0.30
N LEU A 76 1.98 25.33 0.58
CA LEU A 76 0.93 24.62 1.31
C LEU A 76 1.03 24.96 2.79
N ASP A 77 -0.08 25.36 3.41
CA ASP A 77 -0.20 25.53 4.86
C ASP A 77 -1.35 24.68 5.42
N ALA A 78 -1.33 24.45 6.73
CA ALA A 78 -2.31 23.61 7.40
C ALA A 78 -3.74 24.12 7.22
N ALA A 79 -3.95 25.43 7.30
CA ALA A 79 -5.26 26.06 7.13
C ALA A 79 -5.81 25.89 5.70
N GLY A 80 -4.96 25.97 4.69
CA GLY A 80 -5.28 25.74 3.29
C GLY A 80 -5.60 24.29 3.00
N LEU A 81 -4.81 23.36 3.55
CA LEU A 81 -5.07 21.92 3.41
C LEU A 81 -6.40 21.54 4.08
N ARG A 82 -6.64 22.00 5.31
CA ARG A 82 -7.92 21.80 6.02
C ARG A 82 -9.09 22.30 5.18
N ARG A 83 -9.03 23.56 4.73
CA ARG A 83 -10.08 24.16 3.89
C ARG A 83 -10.35 23.37 2.59
N MET A 84 -9.31 22.79 1.99
CA MET A 84 -9.44 22.00 0.77
C MET A 84 -10.11 20.65 1.02
N LEU A 85 -9.80 20.00 2.16
CA LEU A 85 -10.30 18.66 2.49
C LEU A 85 -11.68 18.67 3.15
N SER A 86 -12.05 19.72 3.89
CA SER A 86 -13.34 19.80 4.60
C SER A 86 -14.57 19.46 3.75
N PRO A 87 -14.73 19.93 2.49
CA PRO A 87 -15.90 19.62 1.67
C PRO A 87 -16.04 18.14 1.28
N TYR A 88 -14.99 17.33 1.49
CA TYR A 88 -14.97 15.91 1.15
C TYR A 88 -15.21 15.00 2.34
N LEU A 89 -15.22 15.52 3.58
CA LEU A 89 -15.32 14.72 4.80
C LEU A 89 -16.59 13.87 4.86
N ASP A 90 -17.73 14.42 4.41
CA ASP A 90 -19.00 13.70 4.38
C ASP A 90 -18.95 12.42 3.51
N ARG A 91 -17.97 12.30 2.60
CA ARG A 91 -17.79 11.11 1.76
C ARG A 91 -17.19 9.93 2.51
N PHE A 92 -16.62 10.15 3.70
CA PHE A 92 -15.94 9.12 4.49
C PHE A 92 -16.83 8.45 5.55
N GLY A 93 -18.13 8.74 5.56
CA GLY A 93 -19.10 8.07 6.42
C GLY A 93 -18.74 8.15 7.90
N THR A 94 -18.66 7.01 8.59
CA THR A 94 -18.35 6.95 10.02
C THR A 94 -16.94 7.44 10.37
N ALA A 95 -15.98 7.38 9.43
CA ALA A 95 -14.63 7.90 9.64
C ALA A 95 -14.55 9.43 9.59
N ALA A 96 -15.61 10.11 9.14
CA ALA A 96 -15.62 11.57 9.00
C ALA A 96 -15.36 12.29 10.32
N VAL A 97 -15.83 11.75 11.46
CA VAL A 97 -15.63 12.35 12.79
C VAL A 97 -14.16 12.34 13.18
N THR A 98 -13.50 11.19 13.10
CA THR A 98 -12.07 11.06 13.41
C THR A 98 -11.21 11.90 12.46
N LEU A 99 -11.52 11.89 11.16
CA LEU A 99 -10.81 12.71 10.18
C LEU A 99 -11.00 14.21 10.41
N GLN A 100 -12.17 14.65 10.87
CA GLN A 100 -12.40 16.04 11.25
C GLN A 100 -11.52 16.44 12.43
N GLU A 101 -11.45 15.62 13.48
CA GLU A 101 -10.58 15.86 14.64
C GLU A 101 -9.10 15.94 14.25
N GLU A 102 -8.63 15.02 13.40
CA GLU A 102 -7.26 15.04 12.88
C GLU A 102 -6.99 16.29 12.03
N LEU A 103 -7.92 16.68 11.17
CA LEU A 103 -7.79 17.90 10.38
C LEU A 103 -7.77 19.15 11.25
N ASP A 104 -8.56 19.20 12.31
CA ASP A 104 -8.60 20.32 13.25
C ASP A 104 -7.31 20.42 14.08
N ALA A 105 -6.72 19.27 14.44
CA ALA A 105 -5.43 19.18 15.10
C ALA A 105 -4.22 19.39 14.16
N LEU A 106 -4.44 19.37 12.83
CA LEU A 106 -3.39 19.51 11.83
C LEU A 106 -2.68 20.86 11.96
N GLU A 107 -1.41 20.82 12.35
CA GLU A 107 -0.56 22.01 12.48
C GLU A 107 0.83 21.71 11.91
N PHE A 108 1.29 22.55 10.98
CA PHE A 108 2.64 22.50 10.44
C PHE A 108 3.03 23.85 9.84
N ALA A 109 4.33 24.15 9.80
CA ALA A 109 4.84 25.36 9.19
C ALA A 109 4.64 25.34 7.66
N PRO A 110 4.32 26.48 7.01
CA PRO A 110 4.09 26.51 5.56
C PRO A 110 5.23 25.88 4.75
N VAL A 111 4.87 24.99 3.83
CA VAL A 111 5.81 24.21 3.03
C VAL A 111 5.88 24.74 1.60
N ARG A 112 7.10 25.06 1.16
CA ARG A 112 7.43 25.43 -0.23
C ARG A 112 8.54 24.52 -0.72
N GLY A 113 8.47 24.10 -1.99
CA GLY A 113 9.48 23.23 -2.58
C GLY A 113 8.84 22.05 -3.30
N TYR A 114 9.33 20.84 -3.05
CA TYR A 114 8.82 19.62 -3.67
C TYR A 114 8.47 18.59 -2.59
N MET A 115 7.31 17.96 -2.73
CA MET A 115 6.99 16.71 -2.07
C MET A 115 7.57 15.59 -2.92
N LYS A 116 8.50 14.84 -2.32
CA LYS A 116 9.07 13.63 -2.92
C LYS A 116 8.54 12.42 -2.16
N GLY A 117 8.20 11.36 -2.87
CA GLY A 117 7.82 10.11 -2.25
C GLY A 117 7.84 8.96 -3.24
N PHE A 118 7.47 7.80 -2.73
CA PHE A 118 7.30 6.58 -3.50
C PHE A 118 5.90 6.03 -3.22
N VAL A 119 5.32 5.37 -4.21
CA VAL A 119 4.11 4.58 -4.07
C VAL A 119 4.50 3.13 -4.30
N ASP A 120 4.26 2.26 -3.31
CA ASP A 120 4.71 0.86 -3.36
C ASP A 120 4.23 0.15 -4.63
N LEU A 121 2.95 0.33 -4.97
CA LEU A 121 2.36 -0.25 -6.17
C LEU A 121 1.29 0.66 -6.78
N VAL A 122 1.47 0.99 -8.06
CA VAL A 122 0.40 1.50 -8.93
C VAL A 122 0.09 0.42 -9.96
N PHE A 123 -1.19 0.06 -10.13
CA PHE A 123 -1.57 -0.94 -11.13
C PHE A 123 -2.87 -0.62 -11.86
N GLU A 124 -3.00 -1.18 -13.05
CA GLU A 124 -4.19 -1.08 -13.89
C GLU A 124 -4.95 -2.41 -13.91
N ALA A 125 -6.27 -2.33 -13.70
CA ALA A 125 -7.17 -3.45 -13.87
C ALA A 125 -8.52 -2.96 -14.42
N GLY A 126 -9.00 -3.61 -15.50
CA GLY A 126 -10.31 -3.30 -16.08
C GLY A 126 -10.46 -1.85 -16.57
N GLY A 127 -9.37 -1.22 -17.04
CA GLY A 127 -9.33 0.17 -17.49
C GLY A 127 -9.27 1.20 -16.35
N ARG A 128 -9.11 0.76 -15.10
CA ARG A 128 -9.01 1.63 -13.91
C ARG A 128 -7.63 1.51 -13.30
N TYR A 129 -7.16 2.62 -12.71
CA TYR A 129 -5.90 2.66 -11.97
C TYR A 129 -6.13 2.60 -10.47
N TYR A 130 -5.26 1.87 -9.80
CA TYR A 130 -5.31 1.60 -8.36
C TYR A 130 -3.95 1.93 -7.75
N ILE A 131 -3.99 2.32 -6.48
CA ILE A 131 -2.81 2.49 -5.63
C ILE A 131 -2.92 1.48 -4.50
N ALA A 132 -1.84 0.75 -4.23
CA ALA A 132 -1.70 -0.09 -3.06
C ALA A 132 -0.42 0.29 -2.32
N ASP A 133 -0.50 0.24 -0.99
CA ASP A 133 0.59 0.52 -0.07
C ASP A 133 0.64 -0.64 0.95
N TYR A 134 1.81 -1.24 1.10
CA TYR A 134 2.01 -2.40 1.94
C TYR A 134 2.33 -1.94 3.37
N LYS A 135 1.45 -2.25 4.32
CA LYS A 135 1.68 -1.97 5.75
C LYS A 135 1.95 -3.26 6.52
N SER A 136 3.08 -3.30 7.23
CA SER A 136 3.42 -4.37 8.19
C SER A 136 3.10 -3.98 9.63
N ASN A 137 2.17 -3.05 9.83
CA ASN A 137 1.80 -2.55 11.16
C ASN A 137 1.20 -3.68 11.99
N TRP A 138 1.62 -3.78 13.25
CA TRP A 138 0.93 -4.65 14.20
C TRP A 138 -0.36 -3.96 14.65
N LEU A 139 -1.50 -4.51 14.21
CA LEU A 139 -2.82 -3.99 14.57
C LEU A 139 -3.39 -4.66 15.82
N GLY A 140 -2.87 -5.82 16.19
CA GLY A 140 -3.31 -6.58 17.34
C GLY A 140 -3.10 -8.08 17.13
N ALA A 141 -3.66 -8.89 18.01
CA ALA A 141 -3.54 -10.35 17.95
C ALA A 141 -4.82 -11.04 17.42
N GLN A 142 -5.92 -10.29 17.27
CA GLN A 142 -7.23 -10.80 16.89
C GLN A 142 -7.71 -10.17 15.58
N PRO A 143 -8.55 -10.88 14.80
CA PRO A 143 -9.16 -10.29 13.60
C PRO A 143 -10.01 -9.04 13.88
N SER A 144 -10.54 -8.89 15.09
CA SER A 144 -11.29 -7.70 15.52
C SER A 144 -10.42 -6.46 15.74
N ASP A 145 -9.10 -6.63 15.78
CA ASP A 145 -8.15 -5.53 15.89
C ASP A 145 -7.84 -4.92 14.50
N TYR A 146 -8.42 -5.49 13.44
CA TYR A 146 -8.34 -5.07 12.03
C TYR A 146 -9.66 -4.43 11.59
#